data_AF-A0A6B2KTS4-F1
#
_entry.id   AF-A0A6B2KTS4-F1
#
_cell.length_a   1.000
_cell.length_b   1.000
_cell.length_c   1.000
_cell.angle_alpha   90.00
_cell.angle_beta   90.00
_cell.angle_gamma   90.00
#
_symmetry.space_group_name_H-M   'P 1'
#
loop_
_entity.id
_entity.type
_entity.pdbx_description
1 polymer ?
#
loop_
_entity_poly.entity_id
_entity_poly.type
_entity_poly.pdbx_seq_one_letter_code
_entity_poly.pdbx_strand_id
1 'polypeptide(L)'
;MFSAIASLAGQASANTARKLWRQLNFVPPHKRGIDPVGEAEVFLHYGRLDDAVLVLRDALKRDAGNTAAKIALLRAYSLQRNADGYSQLAKQLREELHTYPVWNTVRKNGQAIDPHNPLYQ
;
A
#
# COMPACT_ATOMS: atom_id res chain seq x y z
N MET A 1 10.23 19.65 -40.37
CA MET A 1 9.45 18.61 -39.67
C MET A 1 10.39 17.93 -38.68
N PHE A 2 10.39 18.35 -37.41
CA PHE A 2 11.29 17.81 -36.39
C PHE A 2 10.62 16.63 -35.68
N SER A 3 11.14 15.43 -35.90
CA SER A 3 10.70 14.21 -35.22
C SER A 3 11.20 14.20 -33.77
N ALA A 4 10.27 14.24 -32.82
CA ALA A 4 10.51 13.93 -31.42
C ALA A 4 10.38 12.40 -31.22
N ILE A 5 11.51 11.70 -31.08
CA ILE A 5 11.54 10.35 -30.51
C ILE A 5 12.61 10.33 -29.42
N ALA A 6 12.33 10.99 -28.30
CA ALA A 6 13.15 10.91 -27.09
C ALA A 6 12.76 9.66 -26.28
N SER A 7 13.48 8.57 -26.57
CA SER A 7 13.79 7.39 -25.75
C SER A 7 12.90 7.10 -24.52
N LEU A 8 11.98 6.14 -24.69
CA LEU A 8 11.29 5.43 -23.60
C LEU A 8 12.24 4.49 -22.81
N ALA A 9 13.42 4.16 -23.33
CA ALA A 9 14.35 3.21 -22.71
C ALA A 9 15.14 3.81 -21.51
N GLY A 10 15.48 5.11 -21.55
CA GLY A 10 16.25 5.76 -20.47
C GLY A 10 15.46 5.96 -19.18
N GLN A 11 14.15 6.17 -19.27
CA GLN A 11 13.29 6.49 -18.12
C GLN A 11 13.00 5.26 -17.25
N ALA A 12 12.87 4.07 -17.85
CA ALA A 12 12.63 2.83 -17.12
C ALA A 12 13.82 2.41 -16.23
N SER A 13 15.06 2.63 -16.71
CA SER A 13 16.29 2.34 -15.95
C SER A 13 16.44 3.26 -14.74
N ALA A 14 16.20 4.56 -14.91
CA ALA A 14 16.28 5.55 -13.84
C ALA A 14 15.24 5.30 -12.72
N ASN A 15 14.00 4.95 -13.09
CA ASN A 15 12.95 4.65 -12.11
C ASN A 15 13.26 3.38 -11.31
N THR A 16 13.81 2.36 -11.97
CA THR A 16 14.23 1.11 -11.32
C THR A 16 15.40 1.34 -10.36
N ALA A 17 16.40 2.10 -10.78
CA ALA A 17 17.52 2.49 -9.94
C ALA A 17 17.04 3.26 -8.70
N ARG A 18 16.18 4.28 -8.89
CA ARG A 18 15.64 5.08 -7.77
C ARG A 18 14.85 4.22 -6.77
N LYS A 19 14.05 3.27 -7.26
CA LYS A 19 13.30 2.33 -6.42
C LYS A 19 14.24 1.42 -5.62
N LEU A 20 15.29 0.92 -6.27
CA LEU A 20 16.31 0.11 -5.62
C LEU A 20 17.07 0.90 -4.56
N TRP A 21 17.52 2.11 -4.89
CA TRP A 21 18.18 3.01 -3.93
C TRP A 21 17.30 3.29 -2.70
N ARG A 22 16.00 3.47 -2.89
CA ARG A 22 15.06 3.66 -1.78
C ARG A 22 14.98 2.43 -0.88
N GLN A 23 14.92 1.23 -1.46
CA GLN A 23 14.88 -0.01 -0.70
C GLN A 23 16.17 -0.25 0.08
N LEU A 24 17.32 0.09 -0.50
CA LEU A 24 18.63 -0.06 0.15
C LEU A 24 18.84 0.93 1.30
N ASN A 25 18.33 2.17 1.17
CA ASN A 25 18.47 3.20 2.19
C ASN A 25 17.29 3.25 3.19
N PHE A 26 16.40 2.26 3.15
CA PHE A 26 15.25 2.24 4.04
C PHE A 26 15.67 1.92 5.47
N VAL A 27 15.32 2.80 6.42
CA VAL A 27 15.49 2.58 7.85
C VAL A 27 14.12 2.27 8.48
N PRO A 28 13.91 1.03 8.95
CA PRO A 28 12.65 0.62 9.56
C PRO A 28 12.20 1.53 10.72
N PRO A 29 10.89 1.83 10.86
CA PRO A 29 10.37 2.69 11.93
C PRO A 29 10.75 2.23 13.34
N HIS A 30 10.64 0.93 13.60
CA HIS A 30 10.98 0.34 14.90
C HIS A 30 12.44 0.54 15.30
N LYS A 31 13.37 0.59 14.34
CA LYS A 31 14.79 0.90 14.59
C LYS A 31 15.00 2.35 15.02
N ARG A 32 14.03 3.21 14.73
CA ARG A 32 13.97 4.62 15.15
C ARG A 32 13.06 4.83 16.37
N GLY A 33 12.50 3.76 16.97
CA GLY A 33 11.55 3.87 18.08
C GLY A 33 10.17 4.42 17.69
N ILE A 34 9.83 4.38 16.40
CA ILE A 34 8.59 4.96 15.86
C ILE A 34 7.60 3.83 15.55
N ASP A 35 6.33 4.03 15.94
CA ASP A 35 5.24 3.13 15.54
C ASP A 35 5.05 3.15 14.02
N PRO A 36 5.19 2.00 13.33
CA PRO A 36 5.02 1.94 11.88
C PRO A 36 3.64 2.39 11.39
N VAL A 37 2.57 2.16 12.17
CA VAL A 37 1.22 2.56 11.75
C VAL A 37 1.09 4.08 11.79
N GLY A 38 1.51 4.71 12.89
CA GLY A 38 1.55 6.17 13.01
C GLY A 38 2.40 6.84 11.92
N GLU A 39 3.60 6.32 11.62
CA GLU A 39 4.43 6.89 10.55
C GLU A 39 3.79 6.73 9.16
N ALA A 40 3.19 5.57 8.87
CA ALA A 40 2.48 5.36 7.62
C ALA A 40 1.29 6.30 7.46
N GLU A 41 0.53 6.56 8.53
CA GLU A 41 -0.58 7.51 8.51
C GLU A 41 -0.13 8.94 8.18
N VAL A 42 1.03 9.37 8.69
CA VAL A 42 1.65 10.64 8.30
C VAL A 42 1.98 10.64 6.81
N PHE A 43 2.56 9.55 6.28
CA PHE A 43 2.83 9.44 4.84
C PHE A 43 1.54 9.48 3.99
N LEU A 44 0.47 8.82 4.43
CA LEU A 44 -0.83 8.86 3.75
C LEU A 44 -1.41 10.28 3.72
N HIS A 45 -1.31 11.02 4.82
CA HIS A 45 -1.78 12.41 4.89
C HIS A 45 -1.09 13.32 3.86
N TYR A 46 0.21 13.10 3.62
CA TYR A 46 0.99 13.83 2.63
C TYR A 46 1.01 13.19 1.23
N GLY A 47 0.18 12.18 0.97
CA GLY A 47 0.11 11.51 -0.34
C GLY A 47 1.34 10.68 -0.71
N ARG A 48 2.22 10.38 0.25
CA ARG A 48 3.43 9.54 0.06
C ARG A 48 3.09 8.05 0.14
N LEU A 49 2.25 7.61 -0.78
CA LEU A 49 1.63 6.27 -0.71
C LEU A 49 2.66 5.13 -0.76
N ASP A 50 3.69 5.24 -1.61
CA ASP A 50 4.74 4.22 -1.71
C ASP A 50 5.49 4.01 -0.40
N ASP A 51 5.74 5.10 0.33
CA ASP A 51 6.48 5.06 1.59
C ASP A 51 5.61 4.47 2.71
N ALA A 52 4.31 4.79 2.72
CA ALA A 52 3.33 4.16 3.59
C ALA A 52 3.27 2.64 3.37
N VAL A 53 3.12 2.20 2.11
CA VAL A 53 3.10 0.78 1.75
C VAL A 53 4.39 0.08 2.18
N LEU A 54 5.54 0.74 1.96
CA LEU A 54 6.83 0.17 2.31
C LEU A 54 6.96 -0.05 3.83
N VAL A 55 6.62 0.97 4.63
CA VAL A 55 6.64 0.89 6.09
C VAL A 55 5.70 -0.20 6.62
N LEU A 56 4.47 -0.25 6.11
CA LEU A 56 3.46 -1.20 6.57
C LEU A 56 3.81 -2.64 6.20
N ARG A 57 4.33 -2.87 4.98
CA ARG A 57 4.79 -4.21 4.59
C ARG A 57 5.99 -4.66 5.42
N ASP A 58 6.90 -3.76 5.76
CA ASP A 58 8.01 -4.09 6.63
C ASP A 58 7.56 -4.42 8.07
N ALA A 59 6.55 -3.71 8.58
CA ALA A 59 5.92 -4.05 9.86
C ALA A 59 5.29 -5.45 9.81
N LEU A 60 4.54 -5.77 8.75
CA LEU A 60 3.87 -7.07 8.61
C LEU A 60 4.82 -8.24 8.37
N LYS A 61 6.05 -8.01 7.88
CA LYS A 61 7.09 -9.04 7.86
C LYS A 61 7.54 -9.47 9.26
N ARG A 62 7.46 -8.55 10.23
CA ARG A 62 7.87 -8.77 11.62
C ARG A 62 6.72 -9.29 12.47
N ASP A 63 5.54 -8.72 12.26
CA ASP A 63 4.31 -9.13 12.91
C ASP A 63 3.16 -9.23 11.90
N ALA A 64 2.97 -10.43 11.37
CA ALA A 64 1.88 -10.72 10.44
C ALA A 64 0.50 -10.69 11.10
N GLY A 65 0.43 -10.67 12.44
CA GLY A 65 -0.80 -10.57 13.22
C GLY A 65 -1.28 -9.12 13.42
N ASN A 66 -0.47 -8.12 13.05
CA ASN A 66 -0.79 -6.72 13.29
C ASN A 66 -1.97 -6.21 12.44
N THR A 67 -3.19 -6.34 12.96
CA THR A 67 -4.42 -5.93 12.26
C THR A 67 -4.46 -4.44 11.96
N ALA A 68 -3.93 -3.59 12.85
CA ALA A 68 -3.86 -2.15 12.61
C ALA A 68 -3.00 -1.82 11.37
N ALA A 69 -1.84 -2.47 11.23
CA ALA A 69 -0.99 -2.32 10.04
C ALA A 69 -1.66 -2.86 8.78
N LYS A 70 -2.41 -3.97 8.85
CA LYS A 70 -3.18 -4.49 7.70
C LYS A 70 -4.28 -3.51 7.26
N ILE A 71 -5.02 -2.92 8.21
CA ILE A 71 -6.08 -1.93 7.92
C ILE A 71 -5.47 -0.67 7.28
N ALA A 72 -4.38 -0.15 7.83
CA ALA A 72 -3.66 0.98 7.24
C ALA A 72 -3.13 0.64 5.83
N LEU A 73 -2.70 -0.61 5.61
CA LEU A 73 -2.23 -1.07 4.31
C LEU A 73 -3.36 -1.19 3.28
N LEU A 74 -4.56 -1.62 3.69
CA LEU A 74 -5.76 -1.55 2.84
C LEU A 74 -6.04 -0.11 2.41
N ARG A 75 -5.97 0.86 3.34
CA ARG A 75 -6.15 2.28 3.00
C ARG A 75 -5.08 2.77 2.03
N ALA A 76 -3.82 2.40 2.24
CA ALA A 76 -2.74 2.74 1.31
C ALA A 76 -2.98 2.15 -0.09
N TYR A 77 -3.40 0.88 -0.17
CA TYR A 77 -3.71 0.24 -1.45
C TYR A 77 -4.94 0.83 -2.15
N SER A 78 -5.98 1.24 -1.43
CA SER A 78 -7.14 1.89 -2.05
C SER A 78 -6.75 3.23 -2.67
N LEU A 79 -5.94 4.03 -1.98
CA LEU A 79 -5.41 5.30 -2.49
C LEU A 79 -4.47 5.08 -3.68
N GLN A 80 -3.68 4.01 -3.69
CA GLN A 80 -2.83 3.63 -4.82
C GLN A 80 -3.60 3.04 -6.02
N ARG A 81 -4.91 2.78 -5.89
CA ARG A 81 -5.70 1.98 -6.85
C ARG A 81 -5.10 0.58 -7.09
N ASN A 82 -4.44 0.00 -6.10
CA ASN A 82 -3.83 -1.34 -6.20
C ASN A 82 -4.87 -2.43 -5.89
N ALA A 83 -5.70 -2.76 -6.88
CA ALA A 83 -6.79 -3.73 -6.73
C ALA A 83 -6.32 -5.13 -6.32
N ASP A 84 -5.20 -5.61 -6.88
CA ASP A 84 -4.65 -6.93 -6.58
C ASP A 84 -4.20 -7.03 -5.12
N GLY A 85 -3.36 -6.09 -4.67
CA GLY A 85 -2.87 -6.04 -3.30
C GLY A 85 -4.01 -5.83 -2.30
N TYR A 86 -4.97 -4.99 -2.65
CA TYR A 86 -6.14 -4.73 -1.83
C TYR A 86 -7.00 -5.98 -1.65
N SER A 87 -7.34 -6.67 -2.75
CA SER A 87 -8.22 -7.85 -2.69
C SER A 87 -7.58 -9.04 -1.98
N GLN A 88 -6.27 -9.28 -2.18
CA GLN A 88 -5.53 -10.32 -1.46
C GLN A 88 -5.57 -10.08 0.05
N LEU A 89 -5.29 -8.85 0.49
CA LEU A 89 -5.28 -8.50 1.90
C LEU A 89 -6.70 -8.47 2.51
N ALA A 90 -7.69 -7.97 1.76
CA ALA A 90 -9.09 -7.96 2.19
C ALA A 90 -9.64 -9.38 2.40
N LYS A 91 -9.24 -10.36 1.57
CA LYS A 91 -9.60 -11.78 1.78
C LYS A 91 -9.06 -12.30 3.10
N GLN A 92 -7.81 -11.97 3.44
CA GLN A 92 -7.20 -12.41 4.71
C GLN A 92 -7.91 -11.80 5.93
N LEU A 93 -8.33 -10.54 5.83
CA LEU A 93 -8.99 -9.82 6.90
C LEU A 93 -10.49 -10.10 7.01
N ARG A 94 -11.11 -10.74 6.02
CA ARG A 94 -12.56 -10.96 6.01
C ARG A 94 -13.02 -11.70 7.26
N GLU A 95 -12.40 -12.82 7.59
CA GLU A 95 -12.82 -13.64 8.75
C GLU A 95 -12.75 -12.85 10.07
N GLU A 96 -11.76 -11.96 10.21
CA GLU A 96 -11.58 -11.14 11.40
C GLU A 96 -12.51 -9.91 11.42
N LEU A 97 -12.73 -9.27 10.28
CA LEU A 97 -13.38 -7.96 10.22
C LEU A 97 -14.85 -8.00 9.79
N HIS A 98 -15.34 -9.06 9.15
CA HIS A 98 -16.66 -9.06 8.48
C HIS A 98 -17.85 -8.73 9.38
N THR A 99 -17.75 -8.96 10.68
CA THR A 99 -18.79 -8.62 11.67
C THR A 99 -18.66 -7.19 12.21
N TYR A 100 -17.55 -6.50 11.92
CA TYR A 100 -17.25 -5.16 12.42
C TYR A 100 -17.59 -4.07 11.38
N PRO A 101 -17.99 -2.86 11.82
CA PRO A 101 -18.34 -1.76 10.90
C PRO A 101 -17.22 -1.35 9.94
N VAL A 102 -15.95 -1.56 10.32
CA VAL A 102 -14.79 -1.27 9.46
C VAL A 102 -14.85 -2.05 8.15
N TRP A 103 -15.45 -3.24 8.13
CA TRP A 103 -15.60 -4.04 6.91
C TRP A 103 -16.45 -3.34 5.85
N ASN A 104 -17.46 -2.56 6.23
CA ASN A 104 -18.25 -1.78 5.26
C ASN A 104 -17.38 -0.74 4.54
N THR A 105 -16.41 -0.15 5.23
CA THR A 105 -15.44 0.76 4.62
C THR A 105 -14.51 0.00 3.68
N VAL A 106 -14.05 -1.19 4.09
CA VAL A 106 -13.22 -2.06 3.24
C VAL A 106 -13.97 -2.44 1.95
N ARG A 107 -15.24 -2.84 2.06
CA ARG A 107 -16.08 -3.17 0.91
C ARG A 107 -16.28 -1.97 0.00
N LYS A 108 -16.67 -0.81 0.54
CA LYS A 108 -16.91 0.41 -0.25
C LYS A 108 -15.66 0.84 -1.03
N ASN A 109 -14.51 0.85 -0.37
CA ASN A 109 -13.24 1.19 -1.01
C ASN A 109 -12.82 0.14 -2.05
N GLY A 110 -13.07 -1.15 -1.78
CA GLY A 110 -12.84 -2.24 -2.72
C GLY A 110 -13.70 -2.13 -3.97
N GLN A 111 -15.00 -1.87 -3.84
CA GLN A 111 -15.91 -1.64 -4.97
C GLN A 111 -15.46 -0.45 -5.84
N ALA A 112 -14.89 0.59 -5.23
CA ALA A 112 -14.42 1.77 -5.96
C ALA A 112 -13.20 1.51 -6.86
N ILE A 113 -12.46 0.42 -6.62
CA ILE A 113 -11.26 0.04 -7.40
C ILE A 113 -11.44 -1.26 -8.20
N ASP A 114 -12.34 -2.14 -7.77
CA ASP A 114 -12.64 -3.43 -8.41
C ASP A 114 -14.14 -3.77 -8.21
N PRO A 115 -15.03 -3.15 -9.01
CA PRO A 115 -16.49 -3.22 -8.81
C PRO A 115 -17.08 -4.59 -9.09
N HIS A 116 -16.38 -5.46 -9.82
CA HIS A 116 -16.86 -6.78 -10.21
C HIS A 116 -16.44 -7.88 -9.23
N ASN A 117 -15.65 -7.55 -8.20
CA ASN A 117 -15.17 -8.53 -7.23
C ASN A 117 -16.28 -8.95 -6.25
N PRO A 118 -16.65 -10.24 -6.18
CA PRO A 118 -17.67 -10.72 -5.26
C PRO A 118 -17.30 -10.52 -3.78
N LEU A 119 -16.02 -10.33 -3.44
CA LEU A 119 -15.58 -10.06 -2.07
C LEU A 119 -16.22 -8.80 -1.48
N TYR A 120 -16.60 -7.84 -2.32
CA TYR A 120 -17.15 -6.58 -1.88
C TYR A 120 -18.67 -6.45 -2.06
N GLN A 121 -19.34 -7.45 -2.61
CA GLN A 121 -20.80 -7.52 -2.73
C GLN A 121 -21.44 -7.98 -1.41
#